data_AF-A0A1I8B7U5-F1
#
_entry.id   AF-A0A1I8B7U5-F1
#
_cell.length_a   1.000
_cell.length_b   1.000
_cell.length_c   1.000
_cell.angle_alpha   90.00
_cell.angle_beta   90.00
_cell.angle_gamma   90.00
#
_symmetry.space_group_name_H-M   'P 1'
#
loop_
_entity.id
_entity.type
_entity.pdbx_description
1 polymer ?
#
loop_
_entity_poly.entity_id
_entity_poly.type
_entity_poly.pdbx_seq_one_letter_code
_entity_poly.pdbx_strand_id
1 'polypeptide(L)'
;MAKTPPKIFKFFLIPPVFVLFLIASGKTNIVIKVAHLQPNNPNIIHEPQVLEMCYNDMRERSILPSEIRLQFYTMESCTRFSGVEHAAYLHYMKNTSIYFGPGCNNGKNFISRERIFMH
;
A
#
# COMPACT_ATOMS: atom_id res chain seq x y z
N MET A 1 -41.99 -35.83 43.96
CA MET A 1 -41.79 -34.39 43.68
C MET A 1 -40.39 -34.20 43.12
N ALA A 2 -40.26 -34.13 41.79
CA ALA A 2 -38.97 -33.93 41.12
C ALA A 2 -38.70 -32.42 40.99
N LYS A 3 -37.66 -31.93 41.67
CA LYS A 3 -37.25 -30.54 41.66
C LYS A 3 -36.34 -30.31 40.45
N THR A 4 -36.93 -29.83 39.37
CA THR A 4 -36.21 -29.47 38.13
C THR A 4 -35.24 -28.32 38.39
N PRO A 5 -33.95 -28.41 37.99
CA PRO A 5 -32.98 -27.34 38.21
C PRO A 5 -33.21 -26.15 37.25
N PRO A 6 -32.92 -24.91 37.67
CA PRO A 6 -33.26 -23.71 36.91
C PRO A 6 -32.34 -23.51 35.70
N LYS A 7 -32.94 -23.18 34.55
CA LYS A 7 -32.30 -22.89 33.25
C LYS A 7 -31.49 -21.57 33.19
N ILE A 8 -30.96 -21.09 34.32
CA ILE A 8 -30.34 -19.75 34.43
C ILE A 8 -28.85 -19.76 34.06
N PHE A 9 -28.20 -20.91 34.02
CA PHE A 9 -26.74 -21.00 33.85
C PHE A 9 -26.21 -20.79 32.41
N LYS A 10 -27.09 -20.69 31.40
CA LYS A 10 -26.66 -20.54 29.99
C LYS A 10 -26.42 -19.10 29.55
N PHE A 11 -26.82 -18.09 30.32
CA PHE A 11 -26.82 -16.70 29.87
C PHE A 11 -25.53 -15.92 30.18
N PHE A 12 -24.68 -16.44 31.08
CA PHE A 12 -23.51 -15.71 31.59
C PHE A 12 -22.21 -15.96 30.80
N LEU A 13 -22.16 -17.02 29.96
CA LEU A 13 -20.95 -17.40 29.21
C LEU A 13 -20.86 -16.80 27.80
N ILE A 14 -21.94 -16.19 27.32
CA ILE A 14 -22.07 -15.64 25.95
C ILE A 14 -21.37 -14.28 25.79
N PRO A 15 -21.44 -13.32 26.74
CA PRO A 15 -20.86 -11.99 26.51
C PRO A 15 -19.33 -11.97 26.36
N PRO A 16 -18.50 -12.70 27.13
CA PRO A 16 -17.04 -12.58 26.99
C PRO A 16 -16.52 -13.24 25.71
N VAL A 17 -17.15 -14.33 25.26
CA VAL A 17 -16.76 -15.02 24.01
C VAL A 17 -17.14 -14.19 22.79
N PHE A 18 -18.28 -13.50 22.83
CA PHE A 18 -18.75 -12.64 21.74
C PHE A 18 -17.86 -11.39 21.57
N VAL A 19 -17.41 -10.80 22.68
CA VAL A 19 -16.45 -9.69 22.66
C VAL A 19 -15.09 -10.13 22.11
N LEU A 20 -14.60 -11.32 22.46
CA LEU A 20 -13.35 -11.87 21.92
C LEU A 20 -13.42 -12.09 20.39
N PHE A 21 -14.57 -12.54 19.89
CA PHE A 21 -14.80 -12.79 18.46
C PHE A 21 -14.84 -11.50 17.62
N LEU A 22 -15.36 -10.41 18.21
CA LEU A 22 -15.37 -9.08 17.59
C LEU A 22 -13.96 -8.47 17.47
N ILE A 23 -13.11 -8.65 18.48
CA ILE A 23 -11.73 -8.12 18.47
C ILE A 23 -10.86 -8.87 17.43
N ALA A 24 -11.12 -10.17 17.20
CA ALA A 24 -10.37 -10.98 16.25
C ALA A 24 -10.67 -10.67 14.77
N SER A 25 -11.78 -9.97 14.47
CA SER A 25 -12.26 -9.77 13.10
C SER A 25 -11.76 -8.47 12.45
N GLY A 26 -10.93 -7.68 13.14
CA GLY A 26 -10.38 -6.41 12.67
C GLY A 26 -9.24 -6.57 11.64
N LYS A 27 -9.49 -7.20 10.49
CA LYS A 27 -8.54 -7.16 9.36
C LYS A 27 -8.62 -5.80 8.68
N THR A 28 -7.77 -4.86 9.08
CA THR A 28 -7.61 -3.58 8.39
C THR A 28 -6.85 -3.82 7.09
N ASN A 29 -7.52 -3.64 5.94
CA ASN A 29 -6.84 -3.62 4.66
C ASN A 29 -6.10 -2.28 4.53
N ILE A 30 -4.77 -2.31 4.62
CA ILE A 30 -3.91 -1.13 4.52
C ILE A 30 -3.49 -1.00 3.05
N VAL A 31 -3.98 0.04 2.36
CA VAL A 31 -3.58 0.33 0.98
C VAL A 31 -2.45 1.36 1.00
N ILE A 32 -1.24 0.93 0.63
CA ILE A 32 -0.09 1.82 0.49
C ILE A 32 -0.02 2.27 -0.96
N LYS A 33 -0.12 3.57 -1.17
CA LYS A 33 -0.07 4.17 -2.50
C LYS A 33 1.37 4.57 -2.83
N VAL A 34 1.87 3.99 -3.90
CA VAL A 34 3.24 4.16 -4.38
C VAL A 34 3.20 4.98 -5.66
N ALA A 35 3.86 6.12 -5.66
CA ALA A 35 4.13 6.92 -6.84
C ALA A 35 5.41 6.42 -7.52
N HIS A 36 5.34 6.27 -8.83
CA HIS A 36 6.47 5.97 -9.71
C HIS A 36 6.53 7.04 -10.79
N LEU A 37 7.71 7.58 -11.03
CA LEU A 37 7.96 8.57 -12.05
C LEU A 37 8.95 7.95 -13.04
N GLN A 38 8.60 7.89 -14.31
CA GLN A 38 9.40 7.19 -15.34
C GLN A 38 9.77 8.14 -16.49
N PRO A 39 10.96 8.01 -17.10
CA PRO A 39 11.28 8.74 -18.32
C PRO A 39 10.42 8.27 -19.49
N ASN A 40 10.09 9.17 -20.41
CA ASN A 40 9.47 8.81 -21.68
C ASN A 40 10.51 8.24 -22.64
N ASN A 41 10.93 7.01 -22.34
CA ASN A 41 11.87 6.25 -23.13
C ASN A 41 11.24 4.88 -23.45
N PRO A 42 11.09 4.51 -24.73
CA PRO A 42 10.49 3.24 -25.11
C PRO A 42 11.19 2.01 -24.53
N ASN A 43 12.48 2.14 -24.17
CA ASN A 43 13.26 1.04 -23.58
C ASN A 43 12.94 0.79 -22.09
N ILE A 44 12.19 1.67 -21.42
CA ILE A 44 11.96 1.66 -19.96
C ILE A 44 10.44 1.58 -19.62
N ILE A 45 9.57 1.53 -20.63
CA ILE A 45 8.10 1.47 -20.48
C ILE A 45 7.62 0.30 -19.60
N HIS A 46 8.45 -0.75 -19.44
CA HIS A 46 8.11 -1.95 -18.70
C HIS A 46 8.31 -1.84 -17.18
N GLU A 47 8.92 -0.77 -16.66
CA GLU A 47 9.16 -0.60 -15.21
C GLU A 47 7.89 -0.78 -14.34
N PRO A 48 6.71 -0.22 -14.69
CA PRO A 48 5.50 -0.41 -13.90
C PRO A 48 5.06 -1.88 -13.83
N GLN A 49 5.27 -2.62 -14.92
CA GLN A 49 4.94 -4.05 -14.99
C GLN A 49 5.90 -4.86 -14.10
N VAL A 50 7.17 -4.47 -14.06
CA VAL A 50 8.17 -5.09 -13.18
C VAL A 50 7.84 -4.85 -11.71
N LEU A 51 7.42 -3.64 -11.34
CA LEU A 51 6.99 -3.33 -9.96
C LEU A 51 5.79 -4.18 -9.51
N GLU A 52 4.83 -4.41 -10.41
CA GLU A 52 3.68 -5.27 -10.13
C GLU A 52 4.10 -6.75 -9.99
N MET A 53 5.02 -7.23 -10.83
CA MET A 53 5.59 -8.58 -10.68
C MET A 53 6.33 -8.74 -9.35
N CYS A 54 7.15 -7.76 -8.95
CA CYS A 54 7.84 -7.77 -7.66
C CYS A 54 6.87 -7.77 -6.48
N TYR A 55 5.79 -7.00 -6.55
CA TYR A 55 4.74 -7.02 -5.52
C TYR A 55 4.07 -8.39 -5.42
N ASN A 56 3.74 -9.02 -6.55
CA ASN A 56 3.14 -10.35 -6.55
C ASN A 56 4.09 -11.41 -5.97
N ASP A 57 5.38 -11.39 -6.33
CA ASP A 57 6.39 -12.31 -5.77
C ASP A 57 6.55 -12.11 -4.25
N MET A 58 6.60 -10.88 -3.77
CA MET A 58 6.64 -10.59 -2.32
C MET A 58 5.41 -11.10 -1.58
N ARG A 59 4.23 -11.03 -2.22
CA ARG A 59 2.97 -11.52 -1.64
C ARG A 59 2.94 -13.06 -1.62
N GLU A 60 3.37 -13.71 -2.69
CA GLU A 60 3.44 -15.18 -2.78
C GLU A 60 4.41 -15.75 -1.75
N ARG A 61 5.55 -15.10 -1.53
CA ARG A 61 6.54 -15.49 -0.52
C ARG A 61 6.15 -15.10 0.91
N SER A 62 4.96 -14.51 1.10
CA SER A 62 4.49 -14.02 2.41
C SER A 62 5.47 -13.04 3.08
N ILE A 63 6.24 -12.29 2.29
CA ILE A 63 7.13 -11.21 2.77
C ILE A 63 6.28 -10.01 3.18
N LEU A 64 5.23 -9.72 2.41
CA LEU A 64 4.23 -8.72 2.74
C LEU A 64 3.03 -9.36 3.45
N PRO A 65 2.56 -8.81 4.59
CA PRO A 65 1.33 -9.24 5.24
C PRO A 65 0.14 -9.16 4.27
N SER A 66 -0.78 -10.12 4.37
CA SER A 66 -1.97 -10.22 3.49
C SER A 66 -2.90 -8.99 3.57
N GLU A 67 -2.77 -8.24 4.66
CA GLU A 67 -3.46 -7.02 4.99
C GLU A 67 -2.95 -5.81 4.20
N ILE A 68 -1.71 -5.86 3.68
CA ILE A 68 -1.08 -4.74 2.96
C ILE A 68 -1.27 -4.92 1.45
N ARG A 69 -1.83 -3.90 0.80
CA ARG A 69 -1.96 -3.83 -0.66
C ARG A 69 -1.18 -2.64 -1.20
N LEU A 70 -0.27 -2.88 -2.15
CA LEU A 70 0.43 -1.81 -2.85
C LEU A 70 -0.40 -1.37 -4.07
N GLN A 71 -0.55 -0.06 -4.24
CA GLN A 71 -1.18 0.54 -5.43
C GLN A 71 -0.17 1.46 -6.11
N PHE A 72 0.22 1.11 -7.34
CA PHE A 72 1.21 1.87 -8.10
C PHE A 72 0.55 2.92 -9.00
N TYR A 73 1.08 4.14 -8.98
CA TYR A 73 0.69 5.24 -9.87
C TYR A 73 1.92 5.69 -10.65
N THR A 74 1.91 5.51 -11.97
CA THR A 74 3.04 5.92 -12.81
C THR A 74 2.73 7.20 -13.58
N MET A 75 3.66 8.16 -13.57
CA MET A 75 3.63 9.35 -14.42
C MET A 75 4.96 9.55 -15.14
N GLU A 76 4.92 10.23 -16.28
CA GLU A 76 6.13 10.61 -17.00
C GLU A 76 6.95 11.64 -16.20
N SER A 77 8.26 11.53 -16.19
CA SER A 77 9.16 12.50 -15.58
C SER A 77 10.47 12.49 -16.35
N CYS A 78 10.82 13.62 -16.94
CA CYS A 78 12.12 13.96 -17.56
C CYS A 78 12.01 15.17 -18.51
N THR A 79 10.82 15.75 -18.69
CA THR A 79 10.66 17.06 -19.33
C THR A 79 10.89 18.19 -18.31
N ARG A 80 11.26 19.39 -18.79
CA ARG A 80 11.67 20.49 -17.91
C ARG A 80 10.52 20.87 -16.97
N PHE A 81 10.76 20.87 -15.64
CA PHE A 81 9.80 21.15 -14.56
C PHE A 81 8.66 20.12 -14.34
N SER A 82 8.38 19.22 -15.29
CA SER A 82 7.28 18.25 -15.16
C SER A 82 7.49 17.21 -14.05
N GLY A 83 8.73 16.82 -13.78
CA GLY A 83 9.00 15.83 -12.72
C GLY A 83 8.59 16.32 -11.34
N VAL A 84 8.81 17.61 -11.05
CA VAL A 84 8.41 18.24 -9.78
C VAL A 84 6.89 18.43 -9.73
N GLU A 85 6.28 18.86 -10.83
CA GLU A 85 4.82 19.02 -10.93
C GLU A 85 4.10 17.68 -10.74
N HIS A 86 4.54 16.62 -11.41
CA HIS A 86 3.95 15.29 -11.27
C HIS A 86 4.19 14.68 -9.89
N ALA A 87 5.37 14.90 -9.28
CA ALA A 87 5.60 14.51 -7.89
C ALA A 87 4.63 15.21 -6.94
N ALA A 88 4.44 16.53 -7.10
CA ALA A 88 3.49 17.31 -6.30
C ALA A 88 2.04 16.87 -6.55
N TYR A 89 1.66 16.61 -7.80
CA TYR A 89 0.35 16.09 -8.14
C TYR A 89 0.08 14.74 -7.47
N LEU A 90 1.02 13.80 -7.54
CA LEU A 90 0.88 12.49 -6.91
C LEU A 90 0.76 12.62 -5.37
N HIS A 91 1.52 13.54 -4.78
CA HIS A 91 1.44 13.84 -3.35
C HIS A 91 0.08 14.40 -2.93
N TYR A 92 -0.32 15.52 -3.51
CA TYR A 92 -1.52 16.22 -3.06
C TYR A 92 -2.82 15.59 -3.58
N MET A 93 -2.82 15.07 -4.81
CA MET A 93 -4.05 14.57 -5.44
C MET A 93 -4.24 13.06 -5.31
N LYS A 94 -3.15 12.28 -5.20
CA LYS A 94 -3.24 10.80 -5.06
C LYS A 94 -2.95 10.31 -3.65
N ASN A 95 -2.40 11.15 -2.77
CA ASN A 95 -2.00 10.80 -1.40
C ASN A 95 -1.03 9.60 -1.39
N THR A 96 -0.03 9.65 -2.28
CA THR A 96 1.02 8.63 -2.35
C THR A 96 2.02 8.82 -1.22
N SER A 97 2.32 7.74 -0.51
CA SER A 97 3.19 7.73 0.68
C SER A 97 4.66 7.48 0.32
N ILE A 98 4.90 6.82 -0.81
CA ILE A 98 6.22 6.38 -1.27
C ILE A 98 6.41 6.88 -2.69
N TYR A 99 7.61 7.39 -3.00
CA TYR A 99 7.97 7.88 -4.32
C TYR A 99 9.20 7.17 -4.86
N PHE A 100 9.08 6.66 -6.08
CA PHE A 100 10.18 6.19 -6.91
C PHE A 100 10.37 7.20 -8.03
N GLY A 101 11.46 7.98 -7.96
CA GLY A 101 11.80 9.00 -8.94
C GLY A 101 12.80 8.47 -9.98
N PRO A 102 12.71 8.90 -11.25
CA PRO A 102 13.60 8.40 -12.30
C PRO A 102 14.97 9.04 -12.17
N GLY A 103 16.00 8.31 -12.59
CA GLY A 103 17.33 8.85 -12.81
C GLY A 103 17.42 9.67 -14.10
N CYS A 104 16.76 10.83 -14.19
CA CYS A 104 16.93 11.73 -15.33
C CYS A 104 18.33 12.36 -15.29
N ASN A 105 19.23 11.93 -16.17
CA ASN A 105 20.64 12.34 -16.15
C ASN A 105 20.94 13.60 -16.98
N ASN A 106 19.91 14.37 -17.36
CA ASN A 106 20.06 15.54 -18.23
C ASN A 106 20.45 16.79 -17.44
N GLY A 107 21.67 16.83 -16.88
CA GLY A 107 22.43 18.03 -16.50
C GLY A 107 21.81 19.08 -15.53
N LYS A 108 20.55 18.96 -15.14
CA LYS A 108 19.82 19.85 -14.24
C LYS A 108 18.92 19.02 -13.34
N ASN A 109 19.56 18.49 -12.30
CA ASN A 109 18.96 17.71 -11.23
C ASN A 109 17.85 18.48 -10.51
N PHE A 110 16.64 17.94 -10.46
CA PHE A 110 15.67 18.33 -9.42
C PHE A 110 15.06 17.15 -8.67
N ILE A 111 15.24 15.91 -9.12
CA ILE A 111 14.92 14.71 -8.34
C ILE A 111 16.09 13.76 -8.49
N SER A 112 17.09 13.86 -7.60
CA SER A 112 18.22 12.94 -7.61
C SER A 112 17.74 11.54 -7.26
N ARG A 113 18.12 10.59 -8.13
CA ARG A 113 18.33 9.15 -7.92
C ARG A 113 17.56 8.57 -6.72
N GLU A 114 16.48 7.85 -7.04
CA GLU A 114 15.92 6.77 -6.20
C GLU A 114 15.84 7.15 -4.72
N ARG A 115 15.34 8.35 -4.43
CA ARG A 115 15.07 8.76 -3.07
C ARG A 115 13.68 8.26 -2.70
N ILE A 116 13.65 7.14 -1.98
CA ILE A 116 12.47 6.69 -1.24
C ILE A 116 12.17 7.79 -0.22
N PHE A 117 11.32 8.75 -0.58
CA PHE A 117 10.68 9.62 0.40
C PHE A 117 9.53 8.82 1.02
N MET A 118 9.77 8.31 2.22
CA MET A 118 8.71 7.86 3.13
C MET A 118 8.36 9.04 4.04
N HIS A 119 7.09 9.42 4.07
CA HIS A 119 6.54 10.38 5.02
C HIS A 119 5.81 9.65 6.15
#